data_AF-A0A453SQL6-F1
#
_entry.id   AF-A0A453SQL6-F1
#
_cell.length_a   1.000
_cell.length_b   1.000
_cell.length_c   1.000
_cell.angle_alpha   90.00
_cell.angle_beta   90.00
_cell.angle_gamma   90.00
#
_symmetry.space_group_name_H-M   'P 1'
#
loop_
_entity.id
_entity.type
_entity.pdbx_description
1 polymer ?
#
loop_
_entity_poly.entity_id
_entity_poly.type
_entity_poly.pdbx_seq_one_letter_code
_entity_poly.pdbx_strand_id
1 'polypeptide(L)'
;MSFDSLGEAYDFYNLYSWEVEFGIRYGKSRLNVERTKCLQEIVCGCSGKPEQQNSWSCRCECPAMTQEARERSPRLSPWNHPGK
;
A
#
# COMPACT_ATOMS: atom_id res chain seq x y z
N MET A 1 11.38 -10.86 -1.42
CA MET A 1 10.21 -11.72 -1.68
C MET A 1 9.58 -11.26 -2.99
N SER A 2 9.16 -12.18 -3.86
CA SER A 2 8.48 -11.87 -5.13
C SER A 2 7.21 -12.70 -5.21
N PHE A 3 6.13 -12.09 -5.67
CA PHE A 3 4.83 -12.74 -5.84
C PHE A 3 4.53 -12.92 -7.34
N ASP A 4 3.90 -14.03 -7.68
CA ASP A 4 3.51 -14.34 -9.06
C ASP A 4 2.18 -13.65 -9.43
N SER A 5 1.42 -13.21 -8.43
CA SER A 5 0.19 -12.45 -8.63
C SER A 5 -0.07 -11.43 -7.52
N LEU A 6 -0.93 -10.48 -7.82
CA LEU A 6 -1.44 -9.53 -6.82
C LEU A 6 -2.25 -10.21 -5.72
N GLY A 7 -3.03 -11.24 -6.05
CA GLY A 7 -3.84 -11.98 -5.08
C GLY A 7 -2.98 -12.70 -4.05
N GLU A 8 -1.91 -13.33 -4.50
CA GLU A 8 -0.93 -13.98 -3.61
C GLU A 8 -0.26 -12.97 -2.65
N ALA A 9 0.13 -11.80 -3.17
CA ALA A 9 0.67 -10.72 -2.33
C ALA A 9 -0.35 -10.26 -1.28
N TYR A 10 -1.63 -10.12 -1.68
CA TYR A 10 -2.70 -9.73 -0.77
C TYR A 10 -2.93 -10.77 0.32
N ASP A 11 -3.02 -12.05 -0.03
CA ASP A 11 -3.23 -13.13 0.93
C ASP A 11 -2.07 -13.21 1.93
N PHE A 12 -0.83 -13.04 1.46
CA PHE A 12 0.36 -12.99 2.31
C PHE A 12 0.28 -11.83 3.33
N TYR A 13 -0.02 -10.62 2.87
CA TYR A 13 -0.14 -9.47 3.78
C TYR A 13 -1.38 -9.54 4.67
N ASN A 14 -2.44 -10.21 4.25
CA ASN A 14 -3.63 -10.43 5.07
C ASN A 14 -3.37 -11.43 6.20
N LEU A 15 -2.59 -12.48 5.95
CA LEU A 15 -2.12 -13.39 7.00
C LEU A 15 -1.25 -12.65 8.02
N TYR A 16 -0.31 -11.83 7.55
CA TYR A 16 0.51 -10.98 8.43
C TYR A 16 -0.35 -9.98 9.22
N SER A 17 -1.31 -9.32 8.56
CA SER A 17 -2.15 -8.33 9.22
C SER A 17 -3.07 -8.94 10.27
N TRP A 18 -3.48 -10.21 10.09
CA TRP A 18 -4.20 -10.97 11.10
C TRP A 18 -3.37 -11.18 12.36
N GLU A 19 -2.09 -11.54 12.23
CA GLU A 19 -1.17 -11.68 13.38
C GLU A 19 -0.94 -10.37 14.13
N VAL A 20 -1.02 -9.24 13.43
CA VAL A 20 -0.81 -7.89 13.97
C VAL A 20 -2.15 -7.17 14.24
N GLU A 21 -3.27 -7.89 14.16
CA GLU A 21 -4.63 -7.44 14.47
C GLU A 21 -5.10 -6.17 13.72
N PHE A 22 -4.73 -6.02 12.45
CA PHE A 22 -5.27 -4.98 11.57
C PHE A 22 -5.78 -5.54 10.24
N GLY A 23 -6.74 -4.84 9.62
CA GLY A 23 -7.24 -5.17 8.29
C GLY A 23 -6.47 -4.42 7.20
N ILE A 24 -6.35 -5.01 6.02
CA ILE A 24 -5.79 -4.37 4.81
C ILE A 24 -6.84 -4.22 3.71
N ARG A 25 -6.52 -3.41 2.70
CA ARG A 25 -7.34 -3.19 1.50
C ARG A 25 -6.47 -2.78 0.31
N TYR A 26 -7.03 -2.86 -0.89
CA TYR A 26 -6.41 -2.26 -2.07
C TYR A 26 -6.50 -0.72 -2.01
N GLY A 27 -5.35 -0.09 -2.18
CA GLY A 27 -5.15 1.34 -2.35
C GLY A 27 -5.14 1.74 -3.82
N LYS A 28 -4.33 2.75 -4.18
CA LYS A 28 -4.25 3.25 -5.55
C LYS A 28 -3.56 2.23 -6.45
N SER A 29 -4.02 2.14 -7.70
CA SER A 29 -3.34 1.39 -8.75
C SER A 29 -2.66 2.35 -9.72
N ARG A 30 -1.49 1.98 -10.24
CA ARG A 30 -0.87 2.67 -11.38
C ARG A 30 -0.94 1.77 -12.60
N LEU A 31 -1.23 2.40 -13.74
CA LEU A 31 -1.21 1.76 -15.04
C LEU A 31 0.07 2.16 -15.78
N ASN A 32 0.57 1.27 -16.63
CA ASN A 32 1.62 1.59 -17.58
C ASN A 32 1.04 2.29 -18.84
N VAL A 33 1.91 2.63 -19.81
CA VAL A 33 1.51 3.27 -21.08
C VAL A 33 0.51 2.42 -21.87
N GLU A 34 0.58 1.09 -21.73
CA GLU A 34 -0.32 0.11 -22.34
C GLU A 34 -1.64 -0.07 -21.55
N ARG A 35 -1.86 0.74 -20.51
CA ARG A 35 -3.03 0.67 -19.61
C ARG A 35 -3.13 -0.62 -18.79
N THR A 36 -2.05 -1.37 -18.66
CA THR A 36 -1.95 -2.55 -17.80
C THR A 36 -1.52 -2.13 -16.40
N LYS A 37 -2.15 -2.70 -15.36
CA LYS A 37 -1.78 -2.45 -13.95
C LYS A 37 -0.34 -2.88 -13.72
N CYS A 38 0.52 -1.93 -13.36
CA CYS A 38 1.93 -2.17 -13.03
C CYS A 38 2.22 -2.04 -11.53
N LEU A 39 1.33 -1.39 -10.79
CA LEU A 39 1.43 -1.16 -9.35
C LEU A 39 0.06 -1.24 -8.71
N GLN A 40 -0.02 -1.78 -7.50
CA GLN A 40 -1.26 -1.84 -6.74
C GLN A 40 -0.93 -1.79 -5.25
N GLU A 41 -1.17 -0.62 -4.67
CA GLU A 41 -0.98 -0.41 -3.24
C GLU A 41 -1.84 -1.38 -2.42
N ILE A 42 -1.25 -1.93 -1.36
CA ILE A 42 -1.94 -2.61 -0.26
C ILE A 42 -1.77 -1.73 0.96
N VAL A 43 -2.86 -1.20 1.50
CA VAL A 43 -2.85 -0.23 2.61
C VAL A 43 -3.67 -0.75 3.79
N CYS A 44 -3.47 -0.16 4.96
CA CYS A 44 -4.34 -0.38 6.11
C CYS A 44 -5.81 -0.06 5.75
N GLY A 45 -6.75 -0.85 6.30
CA GLY A 45 -8.19 -0.64 6.15
C GLY A 45 -8.64 0.76 6.61
N CYS A 46 -7.95 1.31 7.61
CA CYS A 46 -8.16 2.65 8.17
C CYS A 46 -7.44 3.77 7.39
N SER A 47 -6.74 3.44 6.29
CA SER A 47 -6.02 4.46 5.51
C SER A 47 -6.96 5.36 4.71
N GLY A 48 -6.50 6.59 4.47
CA GLY A 48 -7.23 7.63 3.74
C GLY A 48 -8.16 8.46 4.62
N LYS A 49 -8.79 9.45 3.99
CA LYS A 49 -9.80 10.31 4.64
C LYS A 49 -11.18 9.64 4.56
N PRO A 50 -12.06 9.87 5.54
CA PRO A 50 -13.47 9.58 5.40
C PRO A 50 -14.02 10.26 4.14
N GLU A 51 -14.77 9.53 3.33
CA GLU A 51 -15.46 10.13 2.17
C GLU A 51 -16.66 10.97 2.62
N GLN A 52 -17.22 10.64 3.78
CA GLN A 52 -18.27 11.39 4.46
C GLN A 52 -17.86 11.63 5.91
N GLN A 53 -18.16 12.83 6.42
CA GLN A 53 -18.04 13.15 7.85
C GLN A 53 -19.17 12.45 8.62
N ASN A 54 -19.09 11.12 8.72
CA ASN A 54 -19.94 10.34 9.59
C ASN A 54 -19.06 9.54 10.55
N SER A 55 -19.57 9.27 11.75
CA SER A 55 -18.84 8.56 12.82
C SER A 55 -18.59 7.07 12.51
N TRP A 56 -18.97 6.59 11.33
CA TRP A 56 -18.94 5.17 10.95
C TRP A 56 -17.74 4.82 10.06
N SER A 57 -17.04 5.82 9.52
CA SER A 57 -15.83 5.59 8.75
C SER A 57 -14.66 5.24 9.67
N CYS A 58 -14.13 4.02 9.55
CA CYS A 58 -12.86 3.63 10.18
C CYS A 58 -11.63 4.31 9.55
N ARG A 59 -11.79 5.11 8.48
CA ARG A 59 -10.69 5.81 7.81
C ARG A 59 -10.22 7.00 8.65
N CYS A 60 -9.00 6.94 9.16
CA CYS A 60 -8.41 7.91 10.09
C CYS A 60 -7.04 8.42 9.63
N GLU A 61 -6.78 8.40 8.31
CA GLU A 61 -5.48 8.78 7.73
C GLU A 61 -4.31 7.90 8.20
N CYS A 62 -4.58 6.62 8.49
CA CYS A 62 -3.56 5.68 8.91
C CYS A 62 -2.42 5.59 7.86
N PRO A 63 -1.16 5.85 8.25
CA PRO A 63 -0.02 5.85 7.32
C PRO A 63 0.52 4.45 6.99
N ALA A 64 0.00 3.39 7.63
CA ALA A 64 0.52 2.04 7.48
C ALA A 64 0.38 1.50 6.03
N MET A 65 1.53 1.05 5.50
CA MET A 65 1.76 0.40 4.19
C MET A 65 1.63 1.27 2.92
N THR A 66 2.06 2.54 2.94
CA THR A 66 2.17 3.36 1.71
C THR A 66 3.49 3.14 0.93
N GLN A 67 4.19 2.00 1.06
CA GLN A 67 5.48 1.80 0.37
C GLN A 67 5.51 0.50 -0.43
N GLU A 68 5.15 0.61 -1.70
CA GLU A 68 5.29 -0.45 -2.70
C GLU A 68 6.78 -0.71 -3.00
N ALA A 69 7.27 -1.91 -2.67
CA ALA A 69 8.55 -2.43 -3.16
C ALA A 69 8.29 -3.54 -4.18
N ARG A 70 8.64 -3.30 -5.45
CA ARG A 70 8.96 -4.36 -6.41
C ARG A 70 10.36 -4.09 -6.95
N GLU A 71 11.33 -4.92 -6.55
CA GLU A 71 12.73 -4.73 -6.89
C GLU A 71 13.19 -5.63 -8.06
N ARG A 72 13.63 -4.99 -9.15
CA ARG A 72 14.79 -5.26 -10.03
C ARG A 72 14.79 -4.16 -11.11
N SER A 73 15.73 -3.23 -11.26
CA SER A 73 17.08 -2.96 -10.72
C SER A 73 17.51 -1.53 -11.24
N PRO A 74 18.76 -1.03 -11.12
CA PRO A 74 19.47 -0.51 -9.94
C PRO A 74 19.76 1.02 -10.02
N ARG A 75 20.10 1.62 -8.86
CA ARG A 75 20.73 2.95 -8.64
C ARG A 75 19.95 4.15 -9.21
N LEU A 76 19.49 5.09 -8.41
CA LEU A 76 20.33 6.04 -7.67
C LEU A 76 19.57 6.58 -6.45
N SER A 77 20.21 6.57 -5.28
CA SER A 77 19.96 7.56 -4.22
C SER A 77 20.71 8.86 -4.58
N PRO A 78 20.31 10.02 -4.05
CA PRO A 78 20.74 10.35 -2.70
C PRO A 78 19.63 10.93 -1.82
N TRP A 79 19.70 10.53 -0.56
CA TRP A 79 19.19 11.22 0.61
C TRP A 79 19.20 12.74 0.48
N ASN A 80 18.11 13.40 0.88
CA ASN A 80 18.17 14.74 1.45
C ASN A 80 16.99 14.97 2.42
N HIS A 81 17.24 14.69 3.69
CA HIS A 81 16.77 15.53 4.78
C HIS A 81 18.04 15.99 5.51
N PRO A 82 18.19 17.28 5.85
CA PRO A 82 17.53 17.77 7.07
C PRO A 82 17.04 19.24 7.03
N GLY A 83 15.96 19.47 7.80
CA GLY A 83 15.69 20.63 8.66
C GLY A 83 15.95 22.07 8.17
N LYS A 84 14.86 22.85 8.04
CA LYS A 84 14.36 23.79 9.05
C LYS A 84 12.91 24.12 8.76
#